data_AF-A0A7S6S3U0-F1
#
_entry.id   AF-A0A7S6S3U0-F1
#
_cell.length_a   1.000
_cell.length_b   1.000
_cell.length_c   1.000
_cell.angle_alpha   90.00
_cell.angle_beta   90.00
_cell.angle_gamma   90.00
#
_symmetry.space_group_name_H-M   'P 1'
#
loop_
_entity.id
_entity.type
_entity.pdbx_description
1 polymer ?
#
loop_
_entity_poly.entity_id
_entity_poly.type
_entity_poly.pdbx_seq_one_letter_code
_entity_poly.pdbx_strand_id
1 'polypeptide(L)'
;MFFRRVSCAISLSLVMLAGCAVRPTESIRSDGDFAFSRRDYAVAASHYEQIVDRHPGDWQAQYRLGICLTELGRPAEGRLALEQALSLRPGDEDVADALAEAMHRQGAVDELFAFLRGRADVTRTAKAHLDLARYAMEHDDLDTASVALLTAIEVDGGRSTNPYLARAEWAERVGNTNEAVRRLRQAYGINPHDPRVLAGLRTYGETPGPTLALPPGR
;
A
#
# COMPACT_ATOMS: atom_id res chain seq x y z
N MET A 1 64.02 55.46 35.93
CA MET A 1 63.63 55.52 34.51
C MET A 1 63.67 54.10 33.94
N PHE A 2 62.52 53.62 33.43
CA PHE A 2 62.32 52.68 32.30
C PHE A 2 63.12 51.35 32.26
N PHE A 3 62.58 50.16 31.97
CA PHE A 3 61.24 49.64 31.65
C PHE A 3 61.36 48.10 31.76
N ARG A 4 60.45 47.41 32.46
CA ARG A 4 60.49 45.95 32.67
C ARG A 4 59.81 45.29 31.47
N ARG A 5 60.56 44.50 30.69
CA ARG A 5 60.01 43.74 29.54
C ARG A 5 59.12 42.61 30.05
N VAL A 6 57.82 42.75 29.87
CA VAL A 6 56.84 41.66 30.02
C VAL A 6 56.64 41.05 28.64
N SER A 7 57.28 39.90 28.39
CA SER A 7 57.01 39.10 27.18
C SER A 7 55.71 38.33 27.40
N CYS A 8 54.63 38.82 26.80
CA CYS A 8 53.34 38.17 26.78
C CYS A 8 53.38 37.06 25.71
N ALA A 9 53.56 35.81 26.14
CA ALA A 9 53.42 34.65 25.27
C ALA A 9 51.92 34.37 25.06
N ILE A 10 51.38 34.87 23.95
CA ILE A 10 50.02 34.56 23.50
C ILE A 10 50.05 33.13 22.97
N SER A 11 49.68 32.17 23.82
CA SER A 11 49.41 30.79 23.44
C SER A 11 48.18 30.77 22.53
N LEU A 12 48.40 30.61 21.23
CA LEU A 12 47.38 30.43 20.22
C LEU A 12 46.79 29.02 20.37
N SER A 13 45.80 28.88 21.26
CA SER A 13 45.03 27.64 21.41
C SER A 13 44.15 27.47 20.18
N LEU A 14 44.62 26.67 19.22
CA LEU A 14 43.88 26.26 18.04
C LEU A 14 42.72 25.35 18.48
N VAL A 15 41.53 25.92 18.66
CA VAL A 15 40.30 25.16 18.89
C VAL A 15 39.95 24.47 17.56
N MET A 16 40.31 23.19 17.44
CA MET A 16 39.83 22.30 16.40
C MET A 16 38.34 22.05 16.62
N LEU A 17 37.49 22.92 16.07
CA LEU A 17 36.10 22.60 15.82
C LEU A 17 36.07 21.53 14.73
N ALA A 18 36.17 20.26 15.13
CA ALA A 18 35.78 19.14 14.29
C ALA A 18 34.25 19.24 14.09
N GLY A 19 33.84 20.06 13.13
CA GLY A 19 32.46 20.15 12.70
C GLY A 19 32.05 18.80 12.14
N CYS A 20 31.30 18.02 12.90
CA CYS A 20 30.51 16.93 12.34
C CYS A 20 29.53 17.57 11.36
N ALA A 21 29.89 17.61 10.08
CA ALA A 21 29.00 18.11 9.05
C ALA A 21 27.75 17.24 9.06
N VAL A 22 26.63 17.80 9.51
CA VAL A 22 25.33 17.12 9.52
C VAL A 22 25.03 16.69 8.08
N ARG A 23 24.95 15.38 7.84
CA ARG A 23 24.65 14.85 6.50
C ARG A 23 23.36 15.48 5.97
N PRO A 24 23.32 16.04 4.75
CA PRO A 24 22.10 16.63 4.19
C PRO A 24 20.97 15.61 4.09
N THR A 25 19.73 16.02 4.36
CA THR A 25 18.54 15.14 4.29
C THR A 25 18.41 14.45 2.94
N GLU A 26 18.72 15.14 1.84
CA GLU A 26 18.65 14.57 0.49
C GLU A 26 19.64 13.41 0.28
N SER A 27 20.84 13.51 0.86
CA SER A 27 21.80 12.40 0.83
C SER A 27 21.28 11.20 1.61
N ILE A 28 20.66 11.43 2.76
CA ILE A 28 20.06 10.36 3.58
C ILE A 28 18.89 9.72 2.82
N ARG A 29 18.07 10.52 2.13
CA ARG A 29 16.95 10.06 1.32
C ARG A 29 17.44 9.17 0.17
N SER A 30 18.45 9.63 -0.58
CA SER A 30 18.99 8.83 -1.69
C SER A 30 19.56 7.49 -1.22
N ASP A 31 20.24 7.44 -0.07
CA ASP A 31 20.74 6.18 0.50
C ASP A 31 19.59 5.28 0.95
N GLY A 32 18.57 5.87 1.60
CA GLY A 32 17.35 5.18 2.01
C GLY A 32 16.60 4.56 0.84
N ASP A 33 16.38 5.34 -0.23
CA ASP A 33 15.71 4.90 -1.46
C ASP A 33 16.52 3.79 -2.17
N PHE A 34 17.85 3.92 -2.18
CA PHE A 34 18.73 2.89 -2.72
C PHE A 34 18.63 1.58 -1.94
N ALA A 35 18.69 1.65 -0.60
CA ALA A 35 18.50 0.48 0.27
C ALA A 35 17.09 -0.14 0.09
N PHE A 36 16.06 0.70 0.02
CA PHE A 36 14.67 0.29 -0.22
C PHE A 36 14.52 -0.46 -1.55
N SER A 37 15.13 0.05 -2.62
CA SER A 37 15.09 -0.60 -3.94
C SER A 37 15.74 -2.00 -3.96
N ARG A 38 16.70 -2.23 -3.07
CA ARG A 38 17.36 -3.54 -2.87
C ARG A 38 16.64 -4.42 -1.83
N ARG A 39 15.49 -3.96 -1.30
CA ARG A 39 14.75 -4.63 -0.21
C ARG A 39 15.57 -4.78 1.07
N ASP A 40 16.60 -3.96 1.25
CA ASP A 40 17.33 -3.86 2.51
C ASP A 40 16.55 -2.95 3.46
N TYR A 41 15.41 -3.48 3.94
CA TYR A 41 14.45 -2.70 4.72
C TYR A 41 15.01 -2.24 6.06
N ALA A 42 15.99 -2.96 6.62
CA ALA A 42 16.65 -2.57 7.87
C ALA A 42 17.48 -1.30 7.68
N VAL A 43 18.32 -1.25 6.65
CA VAL A 43 19.11 -0.05 6.33
C VAL A 43 18.22 1.10 5.87
N ALA A 44 17.23 0.81 5.04
CA ALA A 44 16.27 1.80 4.57
C ALA A 44 15.50 2.44 5.73
N ALA A 45 14.97 1.65 6.67
CA ALA A 45 14.28 2.14 7.85
C ALA A 45 15.16 3.11 8.66
N SER A 46 16.43 2.75 8.91
CA SER A 46 17.36 3.62 9.65
C SER A 46 17.60 4.98 8.97
N HIS A 47 17.60 5.01 7.63
CA HIS A 47 17.69 6.28 6.89
C HIS A 47 16.39 7.08 6.97
N TYR A 48 15.23 6.44 6.82
CA TYR A 48 13.95 7.14 6.90
C TYR A 48 13.63 7.61 8.32
N GLU A 49 13.98 6.87 9.37
CA GLU A 49 13.91 7.30 10.78
C GLU A 49 14.69 8.61 10.98
N GLN A 50 15.92 8.70 10.46
CA GLN A 50 16.71 9.94 10.54
C GLN A 50 16.04 11.12 9.80
N ILE A 51 15.30 10.87 8.73
CA ILE A 51 14.57 11.92 8.02
C ILE A 51 13.35 12.35 8.84
N VAL A 52 12.59 11.39 9.36
CA VAL A 52 11.41 11.61 10.20
C VAL A 52 11.76 12.37 11.48
N ASP A 53 12.86 12.03 12.14
CA ASP A 53 13.34 12.71 13.35
C ASP A 53 13.66 14.19 13.10
N ARG A 54 14.17 14.51 11.90
CA ARG A 54 14.51 15.88 11.51
C ARG A 54 13.32 16.65 10.95
N HIS A 55 12.46 15.94 10.23
CA HIS A 55 11.32 16.48 9.48
C HIS A 55 10.09 15.60 9.70
N PRO A 56 9.40 15.69 10.86
CA PRO A 56 8.25 14.84 11.16
C PRO A 56 7.09 14.97 10.15
N GLY A 57 7.03 16.09 9.42
CA GLY A 57 6.05 16.36 8.36
C GLY A 57 6.42 15.83 6.97
N ASP A 58 7.53 15.09 6.81
CA ASP A 58 7.90 14.44 5.56
C ASP A 58 7.06 13.15 5.38
N TRP A 59 5.90 13.29 4.73
CA TRP A 59 4.98 12.18 4.51
C TRP A 59 5.61 11.05 3.68
N GLN A 60 6.53 11.35 2.76
CA GLN A 60 7.21 10.32 1.96
C GLN A 60 8.13 9.47 2.83
N ALA A 61 8.89 10.10 3.72
CA ALA A 61 9.74 9.38 4.66
C ALA A 61 8.90 8.53 5.63
N GLN A 62 7.80 9.07 6.15
CA GLN A 62 6.86 8.32 7.00
C GLN A 62 6.26 7.11 6.26
N TYR A 63 5.82 7.30 5.02
CA TYR A 63 5.30 6.23 4.16
C TYR A 63 6.32 5.12 3.93
N ARG A 64 7.55 5.50 3.54
CA ARG A 64 8.63 4.54 3.28
C ARG A 64 9.09 3.82 4.55
N LEU A 65 9.19 4.54 5.68
CA LEU A 65 9.48 3.96 6.98
C LEU A 65 8.41 2.92 7.37
N GLY A 66 7.15 3.28 7.20
CA GLY A 66 6.01 2.42 7.43
C GLY A 66 6.06 1.09 6.68
N ILE A 67 6.37 1.15 5.39
CA ILE A 67 6.58 -0.06 4.57
C ILE A 67 7.77 -0.87 5.09
N CYS A 68 8.92 -0.23 5.35
CA CYS A 68 10.11 -0.95 5.84
C CYS A 68 9.83 -1.69 7.14
N LEU A 69 9.17 -1.05 8.10
CA LEU A 69 8.80 -1.65 9.38
C LEU A 69 7.83 -2.82 9.21
N THR A 70 6.87 -2.70 8.30
CA THR A 70 5.91 -3.77 7.97
C THR A 70 6.62 -4.98 7.36
N GLU A 71 7.60 -4.77 6.48
CA GLU A 71 8.42 -5.83 5.88
C GLU A 71 9.41 -6.48 6.88
N LEU A 72 9.85 -5.73 7.89
CA LEU A 72 10.70 -6.23 8.98
C LEU A 72 9.93 -7.02 10.05
N GLY A 73 8.63 -7.27 9.86
CA GLY A 73 7.81 -7.96 10.86
C GLY A 73 7.47 -7.08 12.07
N ARG A 74 7.55 -5.76 11.93
CA ARG A 74 7.15 -4.75 12.93
C ARG A 74 5.91 -3.97 12.45
N PRO A 75 4.79 -4.65 12.12
CA PRO A 75 3.64 -4.01 11.46
C PRO A 75 2.93 -2.98 12.34
N ALA A 76 2.95 -3.13 13.68
CA ALA A 76 2.37 -2.14 14.59
C ALA A 76 3.09 -0.78 14.52
N GLU A 77 4.42 -0.78 14.42
CA GLU A 77 5.21 0.45 14.26
C GLU A 77 5.07 1.00 12.84
N GLY A 78 5.03 0.11 11.85
CA GLY A 78 4.80 0.48 10.45
C GLY A 78 3.46 1.18 10.26
N ARG A 79 2.41 0.66 10.90
CA ARG A 79 1.07 1.26 10.94
C ARG A 79 1.11 2.70 11.47
N LEU A 80 1.79 2.96 12.59
CA LEU A 80 1.85 4.30 13.17
C LEU A 80 2.49 5.31 12.20
N ALA A 81 3.58 4.93 11.54
CA ALA A 81 4.22 5.77 10.52
C ALA A 81 3.29 6.01 9.31
N LEU A 82 2.53 4.99 8.89
CA LEU A 82 1.57 5.09 7.79
C LEU A 82 0.34 5.93 8.14
N GLU A 83 -0.15 5.86 9.38
CA GLU A 83 -1.21 6.75 9.89
C GLU A 83 -0.74 8.21 9.87
N GLN A 84 0.52 8.48 10.26
CA GLN A 84 1.10 9.81 10.15
C GLN A 84 1.19 10.26 8.68
N ALA A 85 1.71 9.41 7.79
CA ALA A 85 1.78 9.71 6.36
C ALA A 85 0.39 10.01 5.76
N LEU A 86 -0.62 9.21 6.11
CA LEU A 86 -1.99 9.40 5.63
C LEU A 86 -2.62 10.66 6.22
N SER A 87 -2.33 11.01 7.48
CA SER A 87 -2.81 12.27 8.08
C SER A 87 -2.27 13.50 7.35
N LEU A 88 -1.03 13.43 6.86
CA LEU A 88 -0.38 14.47 6.06
C LEU A 88 -0.90 14.48 4.61
N ARG A 89 -1.38 13.33 4.10
CA ARG A 89 -1.92 13.16 2.74
C ARG A 89 -3.18 12.27 2.71
N PRO A 90 -4.34 12.78 3.16
CA PRO A 90 -5.54 11.95 3.41
C PRO A 90 -6.16 11.25 2.19
N GLY A 91 -5.77 11.63 0.97
CA GLY A 91 -6.29 11.04 -0.28
C GLY A 91 -5.24 10.24 -1.07
N ASP A 92 -4.10 9.93 -0.46
CA ASP A 92 -3.04 9.16 -1.12
C ASP A 92 -3.34 7.66 -1.04
N GLU A 93 -3.73 7.07 -2.17
CA GLU A 93 -4.15 5.68 -2.26
C GLU A 93 -2.99 4.70 -1.94
N ASP A 94 -1.75 5.05 -2.31
CA ASP A 94 -0.59 4.19 -2.06
C ASP A 94 -0.29 4.09 -0.55
N VAL A 95 -0.45 5.22 0.16
CA VAL A 95 -0.33 5.25 1.62
C VAL A 95 -1.46 4.46 2.28
N ALA A 96 -2.69 4.64 1.81
CA ALA A 96 -3.85 3.96 2.36
C ALA A 96 -3.80 2.44 2.14
N ASP A 97 -3.27 1.99 1.01
CA ASP A 97 -3.08 0.56 0.72
C ASP A 97 -1.98 -0.05 1.57
N ALA A 98 -0.85 0.65 1.76
CA ALA A 98 0.20 0.21 2.67
C ALA A 98 -0.29 0.17 4.12
N LEU A 99 -1.13 1.13 4.55
CA LEU A 99 -1.74 1.13 5.88
C LEU A 99 -2.64 -0.10 6.08
N ALA A 100 -3.48 -0.43 5.10
CA ALA A 100 -4.31 -1.63 5.14
C ALA A 100 -3.46 -2.90 5.27
N GLU A 101 -2.36 -3.01 4.51
CA GLU A 101 -1.44 -4.16 4.61
C GLU A 101 -0.74 -4.23 5.98
N ALA A 102 -0.33 -3.09 6.54
CA ALA A 102 0.25 -3.06 7.89
C ALA A 102 -0.76 -3.51 8.96
N MET A 103 -2.01 -3.04 8.89
CA MET A 103 -3.09 -3.48 9.79
C MET A 103 -3.38 -4.98 9.65
N HIS A 104 -3.39 -5.48 8.40
CA HIS A 104 -3.56 -6.90 8.12
C HIS A 104 -2.45 -7.74 8.75
N ARG A 105 -1.17 -7.41 8.51
CA ARG A 105 -0.03 -8.13 9.11
C ARG A 105 0.05 -8.01 10.62
N GLN A 106 -0.46 -6.91 11.18
CA GLN A 106 -0.60 -6.75 12.63
C GLN A 106 -1.66 -7.69 13.23
N GLY A 107 -2.60 -8.19 12.41
CA GLY A 107 -3.78 -8.93 12.87
C GLY A 107 -4.88 -8.02 13.44
N ALA A 108 -4.86 -6.72 13.13
CA ALA A 108 -5.86 -5.75 13.56
C ALA A 108 -7.10 -5.78 12.65
N VAL A 109 -7.75 -6.95 12.57
CA VAL A 109 -8.78 -7.28 11.56
C VAL A 109 -10.01 -6.36 11.66
N ASP A 110 -10.51 -6.11 12.87
CA ASP A 110 -11.69 -5.26 13.06
C ASP A 110 -11.44 -3.82 12.61
N GLU A 111 -10.26 -3.29 12.96
CA GLU A 111 -9.85 -1.93 12.62
C GLU A 111 -9.57 -1.79 11.12
N LEU A 112 -8.98 -2.82 10.50
CA LEU A 112 -8.80 -2.92 9.05
C LEU A 112 -10.15 -2.83 8.32
N PHE A 113 -11.15 -3.62 8.73
CA PHE A 113 -12.45 -3.59 8.08
C PHE A 113 -13.20 -2.26 8.29
N ALA A 114 -13.09 -1.66 9.48
CA ALA A 114 -13.63 -0.32 9.71
C ALA A 114 -12.97 0.72 8.79
N PHE A 115 -11.65 0.67 8.65
CA PHE A 115 -10.89 1.55 7.75
C PHE A 115 -11.28 1.37 6.28
N LEU A 116 -11.34 0.13 5.79
CA LEU A 116 -11.68 -0.17 4.39
C LEU A 116 -13.12 0.20 4.06
N ARG A 117 -14.09 -0.04 4.96
CA ARG A 117 -15.47 0.40 4.77
C ARG A 117 -15.56 1.92 4.69
N GLY A 118 -14.91 2.64 5.60
CA GLY A 118 -14.85 4.11 5.56
C GLY A 118 -14.26 4.64 4.26
N ARG A 119 -13.16 4.03 3.77
CA ARG A 119 -12.58 4.38 2.46
C ARG A 119 -13.55 4.13 1.31
N ALA A 120 -14.22 2.97 1.30
CA ALA A 120 -15.17 2.63 0.27
C ALA A 120 -16.37 3.60 0.23
N ASP A 121 -16.87 4.00 1.41
CA ASP A 121 -17.97 4.95 1.53
C ASP A 121 -17.61 6.37 1.05
N VAL A 122 -16.39 6.82 1.31
CA VAL A 122 -15.91 8.16 0.91
C VAL A 122 -15.55 8.20 -0.57
N THR A 123 -14.72 7.25 -1.03
CA THR A 123 -14.19 7.28 -2.40
C THR A 123 -15.21 6.81 -3.44
N ARG A 124 -16.11 5.88 -3.06
CA ARG A 124 -17.10 5.24 -3.93
C ARG A 124 -16.50 4.74 -5.24
N THR A 125 -15.34 4.08 -5.16
CA THR A 125 -14.66 3.49 -6.32
C THR A 125 -14.78 1.98 -6.31
N ALA A 126 -14.75 1.37 -7.49
CA ALA A 126 -14.71 -0.09 -7.62
C ALA A 126 -13.45 -0.67 -6.94
N LYS A 127 -12.31 0.02 -7.02
CA LYS A 127 -11.06 -0.38 -6.35
C LYS A 127 -11.24 -0.48 -4.84
N ALA A 128 -11.80 0.52 -4.17
CA ALA A 128 -11.96 0.50 -2.72
C ALA A 128 -12.87 -0.67 -2.25
N HIS A 129 -13.93 -0.97 -3.00
CA HIS A 129 -14.77 -2.14 -2.73
C HIS A 129 -14.06 -3.47 -3.05
N LEU A 130 -13.18 -3.52 -4.05
CA LEU A 130 -12.35 -4.69 -4.32
C LEU A 130 -11.31 -4.94 -3.24
N ASP A 131 -10.69 -3.89 -2.70
CA ASP A 131 -9.77 -4.01 -1.57
C ASP A 131 -10.50 -4.57 -0.33
N LEU A 132 -11.70 -4.04 -0.03
CA LEU A 132 -12.56 -4.59 1.04
C LEU A 132 -12.90 -6.07 0.80
N ALA A 133 -13.27 -6.43 -0.43
CA ALA A 133 -13.60 -7.81 -0.78
C ALA A 133 -12.39 -8.76 -0.64
N ARG A 134 -11.21 -8.34 -1.09
CA ARG A 134 -9.97 -9.14 -0.99
C ARG A 134 -9.67 -9.48 0.46
N TYR A 135 -9.62 -8.46 1.33
CA TYR A 135 -9.33 -8.69 2.74
C TYR A 135 -10.44 -9.50 3.44
N ALA A 136 -11.70 -9.30 3.06
CA ALA A 136 -12.82 -10.11 3.57
C ALA A 136 -12.67 -11.58 3.18
N MET A 137 -12.30 -11.84 1.92
CA MET A 137 -11.98 -13.17 1.44
C MET A 137 -10.81 -13.80 2.21
N GLU A 138 -9.71 -13.09 2.44
CA GLU A 138 -8.55 -13.61 3.18
C GLU A 138 -8.89 -14.00 4.63
N HIS A 139 -9.87 -13.34 5.26
CA HIS A 139 -10.34 -13.63 6.62
C HIS A 139 -11.59 -14.53 6.66
N ASP A 140 -11.95 -15.14 5.53
CA ASP A 140 -13.13 -16.01 5.38
C ASP A 140 -14.48 -15.35 5.71
N ASP A 141 -14.55 -14.01 5.70
CA ASP A 141 -15.79 -13.24 5.75
C ASP A 141 -16.41 -13.18 4.36
N LEU A 142 -16.98 -14.31 3.95
CA LEU A 142 -17.57 -14.50 2.62
C LEU A 142 -18.80 -13.61 2.39
N ASP A 143 -19.49 -13.21 3.45
CA ASP A 143 -20.67 -12.34 3.38
C ASP A 143 -20.27 -10.90 3.05
N THR A 144 -19.32 -10.32 3.79
CA THR A 144 -18.79 -8.98 3.49
C THR A 144 -18.16 -8.96 2.09
N ALA A 145 -17.40 -10.00 1.72
CA ALA A 145 -16.82 -10.11 0.39
C ALA A 145 -17.89 -10.09 -0.71
N SER A 146 -18.97 -10.85 -0.53
CA SER A 146 -20.07 -10.93 -1.49
C SER A 146 -20.69 -9.56 -1.75
N VAL A 147 -21.04 -8.83 -0.68
CA VAL A 147 -21.63 -7.49 -0.76
C VAL A 147 -20.66 -6.52 -1.42
N ALA A 148 -19.40 -6.50 -1.00
CA ALA A 148 -18.38 -5.60 -1.54
C ALA A 148 -18.16 -5.83 -3.04
N LEU A 149 -18.11 -7.08 -3.50
CA LEU A 149 -17.95 -7.42 -4.93
C LEU A 149 -19.15 -6.98 -5.78
N LEU A 150 -20.38 -7.17 -5.28
CA LEU A 150 -21.58 -6.71 -5.97
C LEU A 150 -21.66 -5.19 -6.07
N THR A 151 -21.16 -4.48 -5.06
CA THR A 151 -21.04 -3.01 -5.10
C THR A 151 -19.93 -2.57 -6.03
N ALA A 152 -18.79 -3.27 -6.05
CA ALA A 152 -17.70 -3.00 -7.00
C ALA A 152 -18.18 -3.12 -8.46
N ILE A 153 -18.96 -4.16 -8.79
CA ILE A 153 -19.56 -4.33 -10.13
C ILE A 153 -20.50 -3.17 -10.49
N GLU A 154 -21.36 -2.76 -9.55
CA GLU A 154 -22.30 -1.66 -9.76
C GLU A 154 -21.58 -0.33 -10.00
N VAL A 155 -20.61 0.00 -9.14
CA VAL A 155 -19.83 1.23 -9.23
C VAL A 155 -18.97 1.26 -10.49
N ASP A 156 -18.37 0.12 -10.88
CA ASP A 156 -17.57 -0.01 -12.10
C ASP A 156 -18.42 0.12 -13.36
N GLY A 157 -19.67 -0.32 -13.36
CA GLY A 157 -20.58 -0.18 -14.50
C GLY A 157 -20.10 -0.88 -15.78
N GLY A 158 -19.28 -1.92 -15.67
CA GLY A 158 -18.77 -2.69 -16.81
C GLY A 158 -17.59 -2.04 -17.54
N ARG A 159 -16.85 -1.14 -16.88
CA ARG A 159 -15.64 -0.52 -17.42
C ARG A 159 -14.43 -1.44 -17.37
N SER A 160 -14.39 -2.40 -16.44
CA SER A 160 -13.24 -3.27 -16.25
C SER A 160 -13.62 -4.72 -15.92
N THR A 161 -12.71 -5.65 -16.22
CA THR A 161 -12.90 -7.09 -15.92
C THR A 161 -12.66 -7.43 -14.45
N ASN A 162 -11.94 -6.59 -13.71
CA ASN A 162 -11.47 -6.90 -12.35
C ASN A 162 -12.60 -7.23 -11.35
N PRO A 163 -13.71 -6.46 -11.27
CA PRO A 163 -14.80 -6.82 -10.36
C PRO A 163 -15.46 -8.16 -10.68
N TYR A 164 -15.57 -8.51 -11.96
CA TYR A 164 -16.15 -9.78 -12.40
C TYR A 164 -15.20 -10.95 -12.13
N LEU A 165 -13.90 -10.77 -12.33
CA LEU A 165 -12.89 -11.79 -12.00
C LEU A 165 -12.87 -12.08 -10.50
N ALA A 166 -12.85 -11.04 -9.65
CA ALA A 166 -12.88 -11.22 -8.21
C ALA A 166 -14.21 -11.86 -7.73
N ARG A 167 -15.34 -11.52 -8.36
CA ARG A 167 -16.62 -12.19 -8.09
C ARG A 167 -16.66 -13.64 -8.56
N ALA A 168 -15.99 -13.95 -9.69
CA ALA A 168 -15.84 -15.33 -10.13
C ALA A 168 -15.06 -16.13 -9.09
N GLU A 169 -13.89 -15.64 -8.66
CA GLU A 169 -13.04 -16.27 -7.63
C GLU A 169 -13.81 -16.52 -6.32
N TRP A 170 -14.55 -15.52 -5.83
CA TRP A 170 -15.43 -15.70 -4.67
C TRP A 170 -16.46 -16.81 -4.91
N ALA A 171 -17.08 -16.84 -6.10
CA ALA A 171 -18.09 -17.84 -6.44
C ALA A 171 -17.49 -19.26 -6.48
N GLU A 172 -16.24 -19.41 -6.93
CA GLU A 172 -15.53 -20.69 -6.87
C GLU A 172 -15.34 -21.15 -5.42
N ARG A 173 -14.92 -20.23 -4.53
CA ARG A 173 -14.71 -20.54 -3.10
C ARG A 173 -15.98 -21.01 -2.39
N VAL A 174 -17.14 -20.46 -2.73
CA VAL A 174 -18.43 -20.89 -2.18
C VAL A 174 -19.05 -22.07 -2.95
N GLY A 175 -18.35 -22.64 -3.93
CA GLY A 175 -18.81 -23.78 -4.72
C GLY A 175 -19.91 -23.45 -5.74
N ASN A 176 -20.14 -22.18 -6.05
CA ASN A 176 -21.14 -21.74 -7.01
C ASN A 176 -20.54 -21.61 -8.42
N THR A 177 -20.30 -22.76 -9.05
CA THR A 177 -19.74 -22.84 -10.41
C THR A 177 -20.56 -22.07 -11.45
N ASN A 178 -21.89 -22.09 -11.34
CA ASN A 178 -22.77 -21.39 -12.27
C ASN A 178 -22.54 -19.87 -12.24
N GLU A 179 -22.39 -19.30 -11.04
CA GLU A 179 -22.07 -17.88 -10.93
C GLU A 179 -20.64 -17.59 -11.41
N ALA A 180 -19.66 -18.41 -11.06
CA ALA A 180 -18.27 -18.23 -11.52
C ALA A 180 -18.19 -18.13 -13.05
N VAL A 181 -18.79 -19.09 -13.76
CA VAL A 181 -18.85 -19.09 -15.23
C VAL A 181 -19.62 -17.88 -15.75
N ARG A 182 -20.77 -17.53 -15.16
CA ARG A 182 -21.52 -16.33 -15.56
C ARG A 182 -20.65 -15.08 -15.48
N ARG A 183 -19.92 -14.87 -14.39
CA ARG A 183 -19.05 -13.70 -14.19
C ARG A 183 -17.89 -13.68 -15.17
N LEU A 184 -17.26 -14.83 -15.42
CA LEU A 184 -16.21 -14.95 -16.43
C LEU A 184 -16.72 -14.60 -17.83
N ARG A 185 -17.94 -15.01 -18.18
CA ARG A 185 -18.58 -14.66 -19.46
C ARG A 185 -18.91 -13.17 -19.58
N GLN A 186 -19.28 -12.51 -18.48
CA GLN A 186 -19.45 -11.06 -18.43
C GLN A 186 -18.10 -10.34 -18.59
N ALA A 187 -17.06 -10.79 -17.89
CA ALA A 187 -15.71 -10.27 -18.04
C ALA A 187 -15.20 -10.43 -19.48
N TYR A 188 -15.51 -11.56 -20.12
CA TYR A 188 -15.18 -11.81 -21.53
C TYR A 188 -15.89 -10.84 -22.47
N GLY A 189 -17.14 -10.47 -22.17
CA GLY A 189 -17.86 -9.44 -22.91
C GLY A 189 -17.21 -8.05 -22.82
N ILE A 190 -16.53 -7.74 -21.70
CA ILE A 190 -15.81 -6.47 -21.50
C ILE A 190 -14.46 -6.49 -22.21
N ASN A 191 -13.66 -7.54 -21.98
CA ASN A 191 -12.37 -7.71 -22.63
C ASN A 191 -12.12 -9.18 -23.02
N PRO A 192 -12.38 -9.55 -24.29
CA PRO A 192 -12.15 -10.90 -24.80
C PRO A 192 -10.69 -11.37 -24.79
N HIS A 193 -9.74 -10.43 -24.63
CA HIS A 193 -8.31 -10.71 -24.68
C HIS A 193 -7.65 -10.75 -23.29
N ASP A 194 -8.41 -10.59 -22.21
CA ASP A 194 -7.86 -10.71 -20.85
C ASP A 194 -7.46 -12.17 -20.59
N PRO A 195 -6.15 -12.47 -20.42
CA PRO A 195 -5.67 -13.84 -20.27
C PRO A 195 -6.23 -14.53 -19.04
N ARG A 196 -6.56 -13.78 -17.98
CA ARG A 196 -7.15 -14.32 -16.74
C ARG A 196 -8.57 -14.82 -17.01
N VAL A 197 -9.35 -14.06 -17.77
CA VAL A 197 -10.71 -14.44 -18.19
C VAL A 197 -10.67 -15.69 -19.07
N LEU A 198 -9.81 -15.70 -20.08
CA LEU A 198 -9.65 -16.85 -20.97
C LEU A 198 -9.19 -18.10 -20.23
N ALA A 199 -8.28 -17.96 -19.27
CA ALA A 199 -7.85 -19.08 -18.44
C ALA A 199 -9.00 -19.62 -17.58
N GLY A 200 -9.74 -18.75 -16.88
CA GLY A 200 -10.89 -19.16 -16.07
C GLY A 200 -11.97 -19.87 -16.89
N LEU A 201 -12.32 -19.35 -18.07
CA LEU A 201 -13.29 -20.00 -18.96
C LEU A 201 -12.86 -21.41 -19.37
N ARG A 202 -11.58 -21.60 -19.73
CA ARG A 202 -11.04 -22.91 -20.10
C ARG A 202 -11.07 -23.89 -18.93
N THR A 203 -10.82 -23.44 -17.71
CA THR A 203 -10.94 -24.28 -16.50
C THR A 203 -12.34 -24.90 -16.38
N TYR A 204 -13.37 -24.19 -16.85
CA TYR A 204 -14.75 -24.67 -16.87
C TYR A 204 -15.19 -25.33 -18.19
N GLY A 205 -14.27 -25.57 -19.12
CA GLY A 205 -14.57 -26.19 -20.41
C GLY A 205 -15.29 -25.26 -21.41
N GLU A 206 -15.39 -23.96 -21.10
CA GLU A 206 -15.98 -22.98 -22.01
C GLU A 206 -15.01 -22.66 -23.14
N THR A 207 -15.49 -22.73 -24.38
CA THR A 207 -14.68 -22.43 -25.56
C THR A 207 -14.93 -20.99 -26.00
N PRO A 208 -13.90 -20.10 -26.02
CA PRO A 208 -14.06 -18.71 -26.43
C PRO A 208 -14.69 -18.59 -27.82
N GLY A 209 -15.74 -17.78 -27.91
CA GLY A 209 -16.51 -17.59 -29.14
C GLY A 209 -17.49 -16.43 -29.04
N PRO A 210 -18.12 -16.03 -30.17
CA PRO A 210 -18.97 -14.84 -30.23
C PRO A 210 -20.26 -14.93 -29.39
N THR A 211 -20.76 -16.13 -29.12
CA THR A 211 -21.97 -16.36 -28.31
C THR A 211 -21.67 -16.49 -26.81
N LEU A 212 -20.40 -16.55 -26.42
CA LEU A 212 -20.00 -16.76 -25.04
C LEU A 212 -20.17 -15.50 -24.19
N ALA A 213 -19.98 -14.32 -24.78
CA ALA A 213 -20.05 -13.03 -24.09
C ALA A 213 -21.44 -12.78 -23.47
N LEU A 214 -21.45 -12.30 -22.23
CA LEU A 214 -22.63 -11.75 -21.57
C LEU A 214 -22.42 -10.25 -21.34
N PRO A 215 -23.50 -9.44 -21.35
CA PRO A 215 -23.40 -8.03 -21.03
C PRO A 215 -23.01 -7.81 -19.55
N PRO A 216 -22.34 -6.70 -19.22
CA PRO A 216 -22.06 -6.33 -17.84
C PRO A 216 -23.36 -6.12 -17.04
N GLY A 217 -23.32 -6.41 -15.74
CA GLY A 217 -24.47 -6.29 -14.84
C GLY A 217 -24.36 -7.15 -13.59
N ARG A 218 -25.24 -6.90 -12.61
CA ARG A 218 -25.34 -7.68 -11.36
C ARG A 218 -25.79 -9.12 -11.58
#